data_AF-A0A7V5N4B4-F1
#
_entry.id   AF-A0A7V5N4B4-F1
#
_cell.length_a   1.000
_cell.length_b   1.000
_cell.length_c   1.000
_cell.angle_alpha   90.00
_cell.angle_beta   90.00
_cell.angle_gamma   90.00
#
_symmetry.space_group_name_H-M   'P 1'
#
loop_
_entity.id
_entity.type
_entity.pdbx_description
1 polymer ?
#
loop_
_entity_poly.entity_id
_entity_poly.type
_entity_poly.pdbx_seq_one_letter_code
_entity_poly.pdbx_strand_id
1 'polypeptide(L)'
;MSDSFNPADNYQRTRGLVGYIPRHEATAETYSELGFRCGLEIHQQLKTDMKLFCRCPTGLYQNGDDFDAEVIRHMRPTLSEMGEYDGTALMERKTKKNIIYRIKNESACTYDIDDTPPFPINRRALDIAVEIALMLKTNIVGELHITRKQYLDGSIPTGFQRTAIVGIEGEIPLRNKKIGIIQLSIEEDACREVSDIGHRRIYTTDRLGMPLIEMVTYPQMLTPDEAAEAGQYLRFLARSSGKVRTGIGAGRQDVNVSITGGTRVEIKGVQHISWIPELTHNEAFRQKALLEIKNVLCKTVPDKNRWKLSINDISPSLLNDSLAPLKNIAREQKRITAVNLPGFKSVLSFFTQPGKMFGDEISGRIKVIACLNQPNMYHSEMVDFPLSFETIRREL
;
A
#
# COMPACT_ATOMS: atom_id res chain seq x y z
N MET A 1 -11.71 -44.97 -7.67
CA MET A 1 -12.06 -43.92 -6.69
C MET A 1 -11.25 -42.71 -7.08
N SER A 2 -11.86 -41.69 -7.69
CA SER A 2 -11.13 -40.47 -8.03
C SER A 2 -10.93 -39.69 -6.74
N ASP A 3 -9.68 -39.45 -6.33
CA ASP A 3 -9.37 -38.57 -5.20
C ASP A 3 -10.10 -37.23 -5.38
N SER A 4 -11.10 -36.98 -4.54
CA SER A 4 -11.84 -35.72 -4.57
C SER A 4 -10.91 -34.61 -4.08
N PHE A 5 -10.60 -33.65 -4.94
CA PHE A 5 -9.77 -32.50 -4.59
C PHE A 5 -10.39 -31.72 -3.42
N ASN A 6 -9.65 -31.58 -2.32
CA ASN A 6 -10.05 -30.80 -1.16
C ASN A 6 -9.20 -29.52 -1.06
N PRO A 7 -9.81 -28.31 -1.14
CA PRO A 7 -9.08 -27.05 -1.03
C PRO A 7 -8.33 -26.85 0.28
N ALA A 8 -8.86 -27.33 1.42
CA ALA A 8 -8.21 -27.19 2.72
C ALA A 8 -6.93 -28.04 2.80
N ASP A 9 -6.97 -29.24 2.24
CA ASP A 9 -5.79 -30.12 2.16
C ASP A 9 -4.75 -29.53 1.19
N ASN A 10 -5.21 -28.94 0.07
CA ASN A 10 -4.32 -28.25 -0.86
C ASN A 10 -3.64 -27.03 -0.22
N TYR A 11 -4.37 -26.26 0.59
CA TYR A 11 -3.81 -25.14 1.35
C TYR A 11 -2.68 -25.60 2.29
N GLN A 12 -2.89 -26.65 3.09
CA GLN A 12 -1.84 -27.14 3.99
C GLN A 12 -0.66 -27.77 3.23
N ARG A 13 -0.93 -28.52 2.16
CA ARG A 13 0.11 -29.09 1.30
C ARG A 13 0.98 -28.01 0.67
N THR A 14 0.36 -26.96 0.11
CA THR A 14 1.08 -25.86 -0.54
C THR A 14 1.79 -24.97 0.47
N ARG A 15 1.26 -24.80 1.68
CA ARG A 15 1.97 -24.18 2.80
C ARG A 15 3.27 -24.91 3.13
N GLY A 16 3.23 -26.24 3.15
CA GLY A 16 4.42 -27.10 3.31
C GLY A 16 5.40 -26.96 2.13
N LEU A 17 4.89 -26.90 0.89
CA LEU A 17 5.71 -26.68 -0.31
C LEU A 17 6.46 -25.33 -0.28
N VAL A 18 5.79 -24.28 0.16
CA VAL A 18 6.40 -22.95 0.37
C VAL A 18 7.42 -23.01 1.52
N GLY A 19 7.34 -24.01 2.40
CA GLY A 19 8.19 -24.10 3.58
C GLY A 19 7.93 -22.96 4.55
N TYR A 20 6.67 -22.52 4.66
CA TYR A 20 6.30 -21.50 5.62
C TYR A 20 6.51 -22.01 7.05
N ILE A 21 7.22 -21.23 7.84
CA ILE A 21 7.38 -21.43 9.28
C ILE A 21 6.93 -20.18 10.02
N PRO A 22 6.35 -20.28 11.23
CA PRO A 22 6.05 -19.11 12.05
C PRO A 22 7.31 -18.27 12.32
N ARG A 23 7.15 -16.93 12.41
CA ARG A 23 8.28 -16.01 12.64
C ARG A 23 9.16 -16.36 13.84
N HIS A 24 8.56 -16.85 14.94
CA HIS A 24 9.30 -17.21 16.14
C HIS A 24 10.20 -18.45 15.99
N GLU A 25 9.99 -19.24 14.94
CA GLU A 25 10.84 -20.38 14.55
C GLU A 25 11.87 -20.01 13.47
N ALA A 26 11.70 -18.85 12.81
CA ALA A 26 12.60 -18.41 11.74
C ALA A 26 13.93 -17.89 12.29
N THR A 27 15.02 -18.20 11.57
CA THR A 27 16.38 -17.77 11.93
C THR A 27 16.95 -16.82 10.87
N ALA A 28 18.13 -16.26 11.12
CA ALA A 28 18.84 -15.44 10.14
C ALA A 28 19.13 -16.23 8.85
N GLU A 29 19.42 -17.52 8.96
CA GLU A 29 19.63 -18.43 7.84
C GLU A 29 18.37 -18.57 7.00
N THR A 30 17.18 -18.67 7.61
CA THR A 30 15.90 -18.67 6.87
C THR A 30 15.79 -17.48 5.92
N TYR A 31 16.09 -16.27 6.40
CA TYR A 31 16.01 -15.06 5.59
C TYR A 31 17.14 -14.95 4.57
N SER A 32 18.33 -15.46 4.90
CA SER A 32 19.46 -15.55 3.98
C SER A 32 19.14 -16.46 2.79
N GLU A 33 18.51 -17.62 3.02
CA GLU A 33 18.09 -18.54 1.96
C GLU A 33 17.04 -17.93 1.02
N LEU A 34 16.13 -17.12 1.58
CA LEU A 34 15.18 -16.34 0.78
C LEU A 34 15.88 -15.19 0.02
N GLY A 35 17.08 -14.79 0.43
CA GLY A 35 17.73 -13.56 0.00
C GLY A 35 16.90 -12.32 0.32
N PHE A 36 16.36 -12.27 1.54
CA PHE A 36 15.55 -11.18 2.04
C PHE A 36 16.32 -9.85 2.01
N ARG A 37 15.67 -8.80 1.53
CA ARG A 37 16.14 -7.42 1.62
C ARG A 37 14.99 -6.51 2.01
N CYS A 38 15.27 -5.64 2.97
CA CYS A 38 14.33 -4.62 3.43
C CYS A 38 14.97 -3.23 3.40
N GLY A 39 14.17 -2.24 3.01
CA GLY A 39 14.41 -0.79 3.11
C GLY A 39 13.27 -0.11 3.89
N LEU A 40 13.53 1.06 4.47
CA LEU A 40 12.54 1.83 5.23
C LEU A 40 12.45 3.26 4.71
N GLU A 41 11.23 3.77 4.68
CA GLU A 41 10.89 5.17 4.48
C GLU A 41 10.12 5.63 5.72
N ILE A 42 10.81 6.33 6.62
CA ILE A 42 10.25 6.77 7.91
C ILE A 42 9.82 8.23 7.79
N HIS A 43 8.52 8.44 7.87
CA HIS A 43 7.89 9.75 7.85
C HIS A 43 7.67 10.25 9.28
N GLN A 44 8.07 11.48 9.58
CA GLN A 44 7.93 12.06 10.92
C GLN A 44 7.54 13.55 10.83
N GLN A 45 6.41 13.91 11.44
CA GLN A 45 5.91 15.29 11.45
C GLN A 45 6.79 16.16 12.33
N LEU A 46 7.09 17.36 11.87
CA LEU A 46 7.83 18.36 12.61
C LEU A 46 6.90 19.16 13.53
N LYS A 47 7.43 19.59 14.67
CA LYS A 47 6.71 20.41 15.65
C LYS A 47 6.93 21.88 15.33
N THR A 48 6.15 22.39 14.38
CA THR A 48 6.09 23.81 14.02
C THR A 48 4.76 24.44 14.44
N ASP A 49 4.70 25.75 14.43
CA ASP A 49 3.50 26.57 14.60
C ASP A 49 2.66 26.62 13.31
N MET A 50 3.31 26.76 12.15
CA MET A 50 2.67 26.88 10.84
C MET A 50 3.05 25.76 9.86
N LYS A 51 2.16 25.53 8.88
CA LYS A 51 2.35 24.60 7.75
C LYS A 51 3.57 24.96 6.88
N LEU A 52 3.98 24.05 5.99
CA LEU A 52 5.24 24.14 5.25
C LEU A 52 5.24 25.26 4.20
N PHE A 53 4.14 25.41 3.46
CA PHE A 53 4.02 26.36 2.34
C PHE A 53 2.80 27.28 2.45
N CYS A 54 2.18 27.37 3.62
CA CYS A 54 1.19 28.40 3.95
C CYS A 54 1.38 28.86 5.40
N ARG A 55 0.44 29.62 5.94
CA ARG A 55 0.50 30.19 7.30
C ARG A 55 -0.58 29.64 8.22
N CYS A 56 -1.31 28.62 7.79
CA CYS A 56 -2.26 27.90 8.63
C CYS A 56 -1.54 27.20 9.80
N PRO A 57 -2.20 27.09 10.96
CA PRO A 57 -1.64 26.41 12.12
C PRO A 57 -1.45 24.91 11.88
N THR A 58 -0.51 24.29 12.60
CA THR A 58 -0.32 22.83 12.55
C THR A 58 -0.87 22.09 13.77
N GLY A 59 -1.35 20.87 13.53
CA GLY A 59 -1.85 19.96 14.56
C GLY A 59 -3.16 20.41 15.23
N LEU A 60 -3.90 21.28 14.57
CA LEU A 60 -5.33 21.40 14.78
C LEU A 60 -6.00 20.40 13.85
N TYR A 61 -6.69 19.42 14.42
CA TYR A 61 -7.40 18.40 13.66
C TYR A 61 -8.90 18.59 13.84
N GLN A 62 -9.62 18.72 12.72
CA GLN A 62 -11.07 18.85 12.73
C GLN A 62 -11.74 17.48 12.89
N ASN A 63 -12.98 17.44 13.38
CA ASN A 63 -13.76 16.21 13.25
C ASN A 63 -14.19 16.03 11.80
N GLY A 64 -14.34 14.78 11.35
CA GLY A 64 -14.64 14.48 9.95
C GLY A 64 -15.90 15.18 9.43
N ASP A 65 -16.92 15.32 10.27
CA ASP A 65 -18.21 15.96 9.93
C ASP A 65 -18.31 17.44 10.37
N ASP A 66 -17.26 17.99 10.99
CA ASP A 66 -17.18 19.41 11.33
C ASP A 66 -16.33 20.14 10.28
N PHE A 67 -17.01 20.81 9.36
CA PHE A 67 -16.40 21.54 8.25
C PHE A 67 -17.29 22.73 7.86
N ASP A 68 -16.65 23.77 7.33
CA ASP A 68 -17.34 24.99 6.89
C ASP A 68 -17.65 24.94 5.39
N ALA A 69 -16.90 24.13 4.63
CA ALA A 69 -17.09 23.95 3.20
C ALA A 69 -16.64 22.57 2.70
N GLU A 70 -17.21 22.16 1.57
CA GLU A 70 -16.81 20.98 0.79
C GLU A 70 -16.46 21.38 -0.64
N VAL A 71 -15.38 20.81 -1.17
CA VAL A 71 -14.97 20.98 -2.58
C VAL A 71 -14.81 19.61 -3.23
N ILE A 72 -15.38 19.44 -4.42
CA ILE A 72 -15.22 18.22 -5.22
C ILE A 72 -14.14 18.46 -6.27
N ARG A 73 -13.18 17.53 -6.38
CA ARG A 73 -12.15 17.53 -7.41
C ARG A 73 -12.09 16.18 -8.12
N HIS A 74 -11.53 16.22 -9.33
CA HIS A 74 -11.28 15.04 -10.15
C HIS A 74 -9.82 15.05 -10.61
N MET A 75 -9.07 14.01 -10.24
CA MET A 75 -7.69 13.86 -10.65
C MET A 75 -7.60 13.47 -12.12
N ARG A 76 -6.64 14.05 -12.84
CA ARG A 76 -6.37 13.75 -14.25
C ARG A 76 -4.92 13.33 -14.41
N PRO A 77 -4.65 12.17 -15.04
CA PRO A 77 -3.28 11.78 -15.33
C PRO A 77 -2.71 12.69 -16.41
N THR A 78 -1.40 12.93 -16.34
CA THR A 78 -0.65 13.71 -17.32
C THR A 78 0.13 12.78 -18.25
N LEU A 79 0.29 13.17 -19.51
CA LEU A 79 1.13 12.46 -20.47
C LEU A 79 2.61 12.69 -20.13
N SER A 80 3.42 11.66 -20.31
CA SER A 80 4.87 11.80 -20.36
C SER A 80 5.30 12.54 -21.63
N GLU A 81 6.57 12.93 -21.69
CA GLU A 81 7.18 13.51 -22.89
C GLU A 81 7.04 12.60 -24.12
N MET A 82 6.96 11.29 -23.89
CA MET A 82 6.78 10.27 -24.94
C MET A 82 5.31 10.03 -25.30
N GLY A 83 4.37 10.76 -24.72
CA GLY A 83 2.93 10.59 -24.95
C GLY A 83 2.34 9.35 -24.26
N GLU A 84 3.04 8.80 -23.26
CA GLU A 84 2.58 7.63 -22.50
C GLU A 84 2.04 8.07 -21.14
N TYR A 85 1.02 7.39 -20.64
CA TYR A 85 0.56 7.61 -19.26
C TYR A 85 1.25 6.66 -18.31
N ASP A 86 1.52 7.12 -17.10
CA ASP A 86 1.90 6.24 -16.00
C ASP A 86 0.80 5.19 -15.73
N GLY A 87 1.21 3.93 -15.56
CA GLY A 87 0.28 2.82 -15.38
C GLY A 87 -0.55 2.95 -14.10
N THR A 88 0.04 3.46 -13.02
CA THR A 88 -0.63 3.68 -11.73
C THR A 88 -1.63 4.83 -11.85
N ALA A 89 -1.24 5.90 -12.52
CA ALA A 89 -2.09 7.05 -12.84
C ALA A 89 -3.35 6.65 -13.64
N LEU A 90 -3.18 5.76 -14.62
CA LEU A 90 -4.31 5.21 -15.37
C LEU A 90 -5.22 4.34 -14.51
N MET A 91 -4.65 3.57 -13.58
CA MET A 91 -5.42 2.71 -12.68
C MET A 91 -6.30 3.55 -11.75
N GLU A 92 -5.76 4.61 -11.15
CA GLU A 92 -6.55 5.55 -10.34
C GLU A 92 -7.64 6.22 -11.17
N ARG A 93 -7.35 6.66 -12.40
CA ARG A 93 -8.38 7.22 -13.30
C ARG A 93 -9.51 6.22 -13.60
N LYS A 94 -9.22 4.93 -13.74
CA LYS A 94 -10.23 3.89 -14.00
C LYS A 94 -11.23 3.75 -12.86
N THR A 95 -10.83 4.06 -11.63
CA THR A 95 -11.74 4.03 -10.46
C THR A 95 -12.84 5.09 -10.56
N LYS A 96 -12.66 6.15 -11.36
CA LYS A 96 -13.61 7.27 -11.53
C LYS A 96 -14.13 7.84 -10.20
N LYS A 97 -13.26 7.90 -9.18
CA LYS A 97 -13.65 8.40 -7.85
C LYS A 97 -13.95 9.91 -7.88
N ASN A 98 -14.99 10.29 -7.14
CA ASN A 98 -15.27 11.65 -6.74
C ASN A 98 -14.49 11.92 -5.45
N ILE A 99 -13.52 12.84 -5.51
CA ILE A 99 -12.70 13.22 -4.37
C ILE A 99 -13.29 14.47 -3.73
N ILE A 100 -13.64 14.37 -2.46
CA ILE A 100 -14.30 15.44 -1.70
C ILE A 100 -13.35 15.90 -0.60
N TYR A 101 -13.05 17.19 -0.57
CA TYR A 101 -12.23 17.82 0.45
C TYR A 101 -13.11 18.66 1.37
N ARG A 102 -13.10 18.32 2.66
CA ARG A 102 -13.73 19.05 3.75
C ARG A 102 -12.74 20.05 4.33
N ILE A 103 -13.20 21.29 4.48
CA ILE A 103 -12.37 22.44 4.80
C ILE A 103 -12.91 23.08 6.07
N LYS A 104 -12.01 23.40 7.00
CA LYS A 104 -12.33 24.09 8.26
C LYS A 104 -11.46 25.34 8.33
N ASN A 105 -12.09 26.52 8.40
CA ASN A 105 -11.43 27.82 8.27
C ASN A 105 -10.32 28.03 9.31
N GLU A 106 -10.45 27.42 10.49
CA GLU A 106 -9.47 27.49 11.57
C GLU A 106 -8.16 26.75 11.25
N SER A 107 -8.16 25.83 10.28
CA SER A 107 -7.02 24.92 10.00
C SER A 107 -6.55 24.91 8.55
N ALA A 108 -7.30 25.52 7.63
CA ALA A 108 -7.04 25.50 6.20
C ALA A 108 -7.28 26.86 5.55
N CYS A 109 -6.62 27.10 4.42
CA CYS A 109 -6.81 28.28 3.59
C CYS A 109 -6.93 27.89 2.12
N THR A 110 -7.01 28.87 1.22
CA THR A 110 -7.12 28.64 -0.23
C THR A 110 -5.92 27.91 -0.84
N TYR A 111 -4.76 27.93 -0.17
CA TYR A 111 -3.62 27.09 -0.54
C TYR A 111 -3.95 25.59 -0.45
N ASP A 112 -4.62 25.18 0.63
CA ASP A 112 -4.92 23.78 0.91
C ASP A 112 -5.90 23.17 -0.11
N ILE A 113 -6.51 23.96 -0.97
CA ILE A 113 -7.43 23.50 -2.02
C ILE A 113 -6.96 23.81 -3.45
N ASP A 114 -5.68 24.18 -3.60
CA ASP A 114 -5.05 24.52 -4.88
C ASP A 114 -5.63 25.77 -5.57
N ASP A 115 -6.15 26.73 -4.80
CA ASP A 115 -6.65 28.01 -5.32
C ASP A 115 -5.67 29.17 -5.04
N THR A 116 -4.49 28.88 -4.48
CA THR A 116 -3.45 29.89 -4.21
C THR A 116 -2.05 29.27 -4.37
N PRO A 117 -1.11 29.95 -5.06
CA PRO A 117 0.28 29.49 -5.15
C PRO A 117 0.94 29.26 -3.77
N PRO A 118 1.96 28.39 -3.67
CA PRO A 118 2.68 28.17 -2.43
C PRO A 118 3.38 29.44 -1.96
N PHE A 119 3.35 29.68 -0.65
CA PHE A 119 4.16 30.70 0.00
C PHE A 119 5.61 30.21 0.14
N PRO A 120 6.58 31.09 0.44
CA PRO A 120 7.93 30.67 0.78
C PRO A 120 7.94 29.65 1.93
N ILE A 121 8.82 28.65 1.80
CA ILE A 121 8.98 27.53 2.72
C ILE A 121 9.13 28.02 4.17
N ASN A 122 8.51 27.29 5.10
CA ASN A 122 8.67 27.53 6.53
C ASN A 122 10.14 27.31 6.94
N ARG A 123 10.84 28.41 7.24
CA ARG A 123 12.26 28.39 7.62
C ARG A 123 12.53 27.57 8.88
N ARG A 124 11.61 27.62 9.86
CA ARG A 124 11.74 26.81 11.08
C ARG A 124 11.65 25.31 10.77
N ALA A 125 10.76 24.92 9.87
CA ALA A 125 10.68 23.52 9.44
C ALA A 125 11.97 23.07 8.75
N LEU A 126 12.52 23.91 7.87
CA LEU A 126 13.80 23.65 7.19
C LEU A 126 14.96 23.53 8.18
N ASP A 127 15.07 24.42 9.17
CA ASP A 127 16.12 24.38 10.19
C ASP A 127 16.09 23.05 10.97
N ILE A 128 14.88 22.59 11.34
CA ILE A 128 14.69 21.29 12.02
C ILE A 128 15.11 20.13 11.10
N ALA A 129 14.73 20.18 9.82
CA ALA A 129 15.09 19.14 8.86
C ALA A 129 16.62 19.06 8.66
N VAL A 130 17.32 20.19 8.56
CA VAL A 130 18.79 20.25 8.44
C VAL A 130 19.45 19.69 9.71
N GLU A 131 18.94 20.03 10.90
CA GLU A 131 19.45 19.49 12.16
C GLU A 131 19.34 17.96 12.22
N ILE A 132 18.19 17.40 11.84
CA ILE A 132 18.00 15.94 11.80
C ILE A 132 18.87 15.30 10.71
N ALA A 133 19.04 15.95 9.56
CA ALA A 133 19.95 15.50 8.50
C ALA A 133 21.41 15.39 8.99
N LEU A 134 21.87 16.36 9.79
CA LEU A 134 23.18 16.31 10.43
C LEU A 134 23.28 15.18 11.47
N MET A 135 22.22 14.93 12.24
CA MET A 135 22.17 13.79 13.19
C MET A 135 22.28 12.43 12.48
N LEU A 136 21.77 12.32 11.25
CA LEU A 136 21.91 11.16 10.37
C LEU A 136 23.28 11.08 9.66
N LYS A 137 24.17 12.05 9.93
CA LYS A 137 25.48 12.20 9.28
C LYS A 137 25.42 12.28 7.76
N THR A 138 24.34 12.85 7.22
CA THR A 138 24.21 13.08 5.78
C THR A 138 25.05 14.28 5.33
N ASN A 139 25.37 14.31 4.04
CA ASN A 139 25.93 15.49 3.38
C ASN A 139 24.79 16.45 3.01
N ILE A 140 24.80 17.64 3.61
CA ILE A 140 23.77 18.66 3.36
C ILE A 140 23.92 19.23 1.96
N VAL A 141 22.79 19.39 1.25
CA VAL A 141 22.79 19.97 -0.10
C VAL A 141 23.16 21.46 -0.07
N GLY A 142 23.92 21.93 -1.06
CA GLY A 142 24.30 23.34 -1.17
C GLY A 142 23.15 24.26 -1.59
N GLU A 143 22.14 23.71 -2.27
CA GLU A 143 20.93 24.42 -2.69
C GLU A 143 19.72 23.49 -2.58
N LEU A 144 18.61 24.02 -2.05
CA LEU A 144 17.38 23.25 -1.85
C LEU A 144 16.41 23.49 -3.01
N HIS A 145 16.13 22.43 -3.77
CA HIS A 145 15.18 22.45 -4.89
C HIS A 145 13.87 21.77 -4.49
N ILE A 146 12.76 22.49 -4.59
CA ILE A 146 11.42 21.94 -4.33
C ILE A 146 10.92 21.25 -5.59
N THR A 147 10.62 19.96 -5.46
CA THR A 147 10.10 19.11 -6.53
C THR A 147 8.64 18.73 -6.29
N ARG A 148 7.99 18.15 -7.29
CA ARG A 148 6.58 17.75 -7.26
C ARG A 148 6.48 16.24 -7.48
N LYS A 149 6.34 15.47 -6.40
CA LYS A 149 6.09 14.02 -6.43
C LYS A 149 4.61 13.79 -6.73
N GLN A 150 4.25 13.01 -7.75
CA GLN A 150 2.85 12.90 -8.21
C GLN A 150 2.01 12.03 -7.26
N TYR A 151 0.77 12.46 -6.96
CA TYR A 151 -0.22 11.76 -6.13
C TYR A 151 -1.60 11.86 -6.75
N LEU A 152 -2.06 10.77 -7.38
CA LEU A 152 -3.35 10.74 -8.10
C LEU A 152 -4.47 10.04 -7.34
N ASP A 153 -4.20 9.56 -6.12
CA ASP A 153 -5.16 8.88 -5.24
C ASP A 153 -6.16 9.83 -4.55
N GLY A 154 -6.00 11.14 -4.77
CA GLY A 154 -6.82 12.20 -4.19
C GLY A 154 -6.41 12.63 -2.79
N SER A 155 -5.30 12.13 -2.24
CA SER A 155 -4.85 12.51 -0.89
C SER A 155 -4.31 13.94 -0.80
N ILE A 156 -3.96 14.53 -1.94
CA ILE A 156 -3.42 15.90 -2.07
C ILE A 156 -4.15 16.63 -3.21
N PRO A 157 -4.82 17.77 -2.94
CA PRO A 157 -5.64 18.51 -3.93
C PRO A 157 -4.94 18.93 -5.22
N THR A 158 -3.65 19.28 -5.15
CA THR A 158 -2.83 19.68 -6.31
C THR A 158 -2.49 18.51 -7.25
N GLY A 159 -2.73 17.26 -6.81
CA GLY A 159 -2.29 16.05 -7.52
C GLY A 159 -0.78 15.77 -7.39
N PHE A 160 -0.05 16.52 -6.56
CA PHE A 160 1.36 16.29 -6.26
C PHE A 160 1.75 16.81 -4.87
N GLN A 161 2.64 16.09 -4.19
CA GLN A 161 3.27 16.53 -2.95
C GLN A 161 4.49 17.38 -3.28
N ARG A 162 4.66 18.52 -2.61
CA ARG A 162 5.91 19.26 -2.67
C ARG A 162 6.92 18.62 -1.71
N THR A 163 8.08 18.26 -2.24
CA THR A 163 9.16 17.59 -1.49
C THR A 163 10.52 18.12 -1.92
N ALA A 164 11.48 18.18 -1.00
CA ALA A 164 12.83 18.64 -1.27
C ALA A 164 13.85 17.81 -0.47
N ILE A 165 14.92 17.37 -1.13
CA ILE A 165 16.02 16.63 -0.48
C ILE A 165 16.90 17.62 0.29
N VAL A 166 17.11 17.36 1.58
CA VAL A 166 17.90 18.22 2.48
C VAL A 166 19.32 17.69 2.65
N GLY A 167 19.48 16.37 2.68
CA GLY A 167 20.78 15.73 2.79
C GLY A 167 20.78 14.33 2.20
N ILE A 168 21.95 13.88 1.75
CA ILE A 168 22.17 12.58 1.09
C ILE A 168 23.33 11.82 1.73
N GLU A 169 23.37 10.50 1.55
CA GLU A 169 24.50 9.66 1.93
C GLU A 169 24.88 9.78 3.42
N GLY A 170 24.01 9.26 4.28
CA GLY A 170 24.24 9.18 5.73
C GLY A 170 24.39 7.75 6.24
N GLU A 171 24.43 7.59 7.56
CA GLU A 171 24.50 6.27 8.19
C GLU A 171 23.91 6.26 9.59
N ILE A 172 23.33 5.13 9.97
CA ILE A 172 22.92 4.84 11.35
C ILE A 172 23.59 3.55 11.85
N PRO A 173 24.02 3.50 13.12
CA PRO A 173 24.46 2.26 13.74
C PRO A 173 23.28 1.38 14.15
N LEU A 174 23.36 0.10 13.79
CA LEU A 174 22.63 -0.99 14.45
C LEU A 174 23.61 -1.79 15.32
N ARG A 175 23.11 -2.78 16.07
CA ARG A 175 23.89 -3.60 16.99
C ARG A 175 25.12 -4.24 16.34
N ASN A 176 24.96 -4.79 15.13
CA ASN A 176 25.97 -5.61 14.46
C ASN A 176 26.57 -5.00 13.19
N LYS A 177 26.00 -3.89 12.70
CA LYS A 177 26.43 -3.23 11.46
C LYS A 177 25.93 -1.79 11.38
N LYS A 178 26.33 -1.07 10.35
CA LYS A 178 25.71 0.20 9.98
C LYS A 178 24.74 0.00 8.83
N ILE A 179 23.70 0.82 8.80
CA ILE A 179 22.77 0.95 7.68
C ILE A 179 22.96 2.33 7.07
N GLY A 180 23.15 2.38 5.76
CA GLY A 180 23.22 3.65 5.04
C GLY A 180 21.85 4.33 4.98
N ILE A 181 21.88 5.66 4.95
CA ILE A 181 20.74 6.53 4.66
C ILE A 181 20.94 7.08 3.25
N ILE A 182 19.98 6.82 2.36
CA ILE A 182 20.01 7.36 1.00
C ILE A 182 19.85 8.87 1.08
N GLN A 183 18.79 9.32 1.76
CA GLN A 183 18.46 10.74 1.87
C GLN A 183 17.57 11.05 3.07
N LEU A 184 17.58 12.32 3.47
CA LEU A 184 16.50 12.96 4.24
C LEU A 184 15.83 14.01 3.37
N SER A 185 14.51 13.93 3.26
CA SER A 185 13.68 14.92 2.57
C SER A 185 12.83 15.71 3.55
N ILE A 186 12.46 16.94 3.19
CA ILE A 186 11.39 17.73 3.81
C ILE A 186 10.23 17.84 2.83
N GLU A 187 9.01 17.60 3.31
CA GLU A 187 7.82 17.53 2.46
C GLU A 187 6.53 17.92 3.19
N GLU A 188 5.46 18.05 2.41
CA GLU A 188 4.10 18.28 2.89
C GLU A 188 3.44 16.97 3.29
N ASP A 189 2.81 16.90 4.46
CA ASP A 189 1.88 15.81 4.74
C ASP A 189 0.61 15.92 3.85
N ALA A 190 -0.05 14.80 3.60
CA ALA A 190 -1.30 14.67 2.87
C ALA A 190 -2.53 14.86 3.78
N CYS A 191 -3.71 15.01 3.16
CA CYS A 191 -4.98 15.08 3.87
C CYS A 191 -5.23 13.83 4.76
N ARG A 192 -6.13 13.95 5.74
CA ARG A 192 -6.63 12.78 6.48
C ARG A 192 -7.83 12.19 5.76
N GLU A 193 -7.84 10.89 5.58
CA GLU A 193 -9.00 10.19 5.02
C GLU A 193 -10.11 10.10 6.07
N VAL A 194 -11.33 10.46 5.66
CA VAL A 194 -12.55 10.28 6.45
C VAL A 194 -13.27 9.00 6.01
N SER A 195 -13.39 8.80 4.70
CA SER A 195 -13.99 7.58 4.14
C SER A 195 -13.56 7.31 2.71
N ASP A 196 -13.50 6.04 2.34
CA ASP A 196 -13.31 5.56 0.96
C ASP A 196 -14.34 4.45 0.67
N ILE A 197 -15.46 4.82 0.02
CA ILE A 197 -16.58 3.90 -0.24
C ILE A 197 -16.97 3.98 -1.71
N GLY A 198 -16.72 2.88 -2.43
CA GLY A 198 -17.06 2.75 -3.84
C GLY A 198 -16.35 3.82 -4.69
N HIS A 199 -17.13 4.70 -5.31
CA HIS A 199 -16.64 5.81 -6.13
C HIS A 199 -16.56 7.14 -5.38
N ARG A 200 -16.73 7.16 -4.05
CA ARG A 200 -16.69 8.40 -3.26
C ARG A 200 -15.60 8.30 -2.20
N ARG A 201 -14.67 9.26 -2.21
CA ARG A 201 -13.59 9.37 -1.23
C ARG A 201 -13.60 10.75 -0.60
N ILE A 202 -13.57 10.80 0.73
CA ILE A 202 -13.71 12.03 1.51
C ILE A 202 -12.45 12.23 2.35
N TYR A 203 -11.92 13.44 2.33
CA TYR A 203 -10.72 13.85 3.05
C TYR A 203 -10.97 15.13 3.85
N THR A 204 -10.28 15.31 4.99
CA THR A 204 -10.11 16.61 5.65
C THR A 204 -8.76 17.23 5.33
N THR A 205 -8.74 18.54 5.11
CA THR A 205 -7.56 19.31 4.70
C THR A 205 -6.67 19.77 5.86
N ASP A 206 -7.12 19.60 7.11
CA ASP A 206 -6.40 20.02 8.31
C ASP A 206 -4.93 19.55 8.41
N ARG A 207 -4.64 18.31 7.99
CA ARG A 207 -3.27 17.75 7.99
C ARG A 207 -2.45 18.13 6.76
N LEU A 208 -3.10 18.45 5.64
CA LEU A 208 -2.41 18.78 4.39
C LEU A 208 -1.39 19.90 4.66
N GLY A 209 -0.18 19.78 4.13
CA GLY A 209 0.84 20.83 4.26
C GLY A 209 1.53 20.89 5.63
N MET A 210 1.19 20.03 6.60
CA MET A 210 2.00 19.90 7.82
C MET A 210 3.45 19.52 7.43
N PRO A 211 4.49 20.16 8.00
CA PRO A 211 5.86 19.81 7.65
C PRO A 211 6.20 18.41 8.14
N LEU A 212 6.75 17.62 7.22
CA LEU A 212 7.10 16.22 7.41
C LEU A 212 8.54 16.03 6.94
N ILE A 213 9.30 15.18 7.63
CA ILE A 213 10.55 14.66 7.10
C ILE A 213 10.38 13.20 6.71
N GLU A 214 11.06 12.80 5.63
CA GLU A 214 11.15 11.42 5.14
C GLU A 214 12.62 10.98 5.27
N MET A 215 12.88 9.96 6.08
CA MET A 215 14.21 9.35 6.22
C MET A 215 14.23 8.03 5.46
N VAL A 216 15.04 7.94 4.41
CA VAL A 216 15.07 6.80 3.49
C VAL A 216 16.35 5.99 3.69
N THR A 217 16.23 4.70 3.98
CA THR A 217 17.38 3.82 4.16
C THR A 217 17.74 3.06 2.89
N TYR A 218 19.00 2.63 2.77
CA TYR A 218 19.35 1.61 1.79
C TYR A 218 18.69 0.26 2.13
N PRO A 219 18.43 -0.60 1.12
CA PRO A 219 17.84 -1.93 1.32
C PRO A 219 18.85 -2.94 1.88
N GLN A 220 19.43 -2.62 3.04
CA GLN A 220 20.54 -3.33 3.69
C GLN A 220 20.10 -4.12 4.93
N MET A 221 18.82 -4.08 5.30
CA MET A 221 18.26 -4.90 6.37
C MET A 221 17.97 -6.30 5.81
N LEU A 222 18.60 -7.31 6.39
CA LEU A 222 18.61 -8.70 5.94
C LEU A 222 17.70 -9.60 6.77
N THR A 223 17.13 -9.08 7.85
CA THR A 223 16.11 -9.76 8.63
C THR A 223 14.98 -8.80 9.01
N PRO A 224 13.77 -9.33 9.29
CA PRO A 224 12.66 -8.54 9.84
C PRO A 224 12.99 -7.82 11.16
N ASP A 225 13.83 -8.41 12.01
CA ASP A 225 14.21 -7.82 13.29
C ASP A 225 15.18 -6.63 13.09
N GLU A 226 16.11 -6.72 12.13
CA GLU A 226 16.95 -5.57 11.75
C GLU A 226 16.10 -4.40 11.21
N ALA A 227 15.02 -4.69 10.47
CA ALA A 227 14.09 -3.67 10.00
C ALA A 227 13.39 -2.94 11.16
N ALA A 228 12.94 -3.68 12.18
CA ALA A 228 12.38 -3.06 13.37
C ALA A 228 13.43 -2.28 14.18
N GLU A 229 14.64 -2.80 14.31
CA GLU A 229 15.76 -2.12 15.00
C GLU A 229 16.08 -0.78 14.34
N ALA A 230 16.25 -0.75 13.02
CA ALA A 230 16.48 0.49 12.27
C ALA A 230 15.32 1.48 12.41
N GLY A 231 14.07 1.00 12.31
CA GLY A 231 12.89 1.84 12.52
C GLY A 231 12.87 2.46 13.93
N GLN A 232 13.20 1.69 14.97
CA GLN A 232 13.29 2.22 16.33
C GLN A 232 14.42 3.24 16.46
N TYR A 233 15.59 2.97 15.90
CA TYR A 233 16.72 3.89 15.94
C TYR A 233 16.35 5.24 15.32
N LEU A 234 15.79 5.24 14.10
CA LEU A 234 15.36 6.45 13.41
C LEU A 234 14.28 7.22 14.19
N ARG A 235 13.32 6.50 14.78
CA ARG A 235 12.30 7.08 15.66
C ARG A 235 12.93 7.76 16.87
N PHE A 236 13.89 7.12 17.54
CA PHE A 236 14.56 7.70 18.70
C PHE A 236 15.41 8.91 18.31
N LEU A 237 16.20 8.79 17.23
CA LEU A 237 17.01 9.89 16.70
C LEU A 237 16.16 11.13 16.41
N ALA A 238 15.06 10.98 15.66
CA ALA A 238 14.19 12.10 15.35
C ALA A 238 13.57 12.72 16.61
N ARG A 239 13.18 11.90 17.61
CA ARG A 239 12.63 12.37 18.90
C ARG A 239 13.66 13.07 19.76
N SER A 240 14.93 12.66 19.71
CA SER A 240 16.00 13.30 20.45
C SER A 240 16.24 14.77 20.05
N SER A 241 15.76 15.20 18.87
CA SER A 241 15.75 16.62 18.49
C SER A 241 14.85 17.49 19.40
N GLY A 242 13.85 16.89 20.06
CA GLY A 242 12.79 17.60 20.78
C GLY A 242 11.86 18.44 19.88
N LYS A 243 12.02 18.35 18.56
CA LYS A 243 11.40 19.24 17.55
C LYS A 243 10.47 18.49 16.59
N VAL A 244 10.12 17.26 16.91
CA VAL A 244 9.14 16.46 16.15
C VAL A 244 7.87 16.24 16.97
N ARG A 245 6.75 16.01 16.27
CA ARG A 245 5.49 15.65 16.95
C ARG A 245 5.54 14.22 17.45
N THR A 246 4.84 13.96 18.55
CA THR A 246 4.67 12.63 19.11
C THR A 246 3.20 12.34 19.31
N GLY A 247 2.80 11.07 19.18
CA GLY A 247 1.42 10.65 19.30
C GLY A 247 0.97 9.86 18.08
N ILE A 248 -0.28 9.45 18.07
CA ILE A 248 -0.90 8.72 16.97
C ILE A 248 -0.92 9.62 15.72
N GLY A 249 -0.53 9.09 14.57
CA GLY A 249 -0.52 9.80 13.30
C GLY A 249 0.66 10.77 13.08
N ALA A 250 1.50 11.00 14.09
CA ALA A 250 2.67 11.88 13.99
C ALA A 250 3.84 11.28 13.20
N GLY A 251 3.88 9.96 13.07
CA GLY A 251 4.88 9.26 12.26
C GLY A 251 4.27 8.05 11.56
N ARG A 252 4.82 7.69 10.41
CA ARG A 252 4.43 6.55 9.57
C ARG A 252 5.68 5.87 9.02
N GLN A 253 5.55 4.59 8.72
CA GLN A 253 6.63 3.82 8.10
C GLN A 253 6.09 3.16 6.85
N ASP A 254 6.76 3.40 5.72
CA ASP A 254 6.58 2.61 4.52
C ASP A 254 7.76 1.62 4.45
N VAL A 255 7.44 0.34 4.31
CA VAL A 255 8.41 -0.76 4.45
C VAL A 255 8.54 -1.48 3.13
N ASN A 256 9.73 -1.41 2.55
CA ASN A 256 10.02 -1.99 1.24
C ASN A 256 10.66 -3.37 1.42
N VAL A 257 10.02 -4.43 0.94
CA VAL A 257 10.45 -5.83 1.11
C VAL A 257 10.65 -6.51 -0.23
N SER A 258 11.69 -7.33 -0.33
CA SER A 258 11.93 -8.22 -1.48
C SER A 258 12.66 -9.49 -1.07
N ILE A 259 12.50 -10.53 -1.87
CA ILE A 259 13.30 -11.77 -1.82
C ILE A 259 13.96 -12.05 -3.17
N THR A 260 14.90 -13.00 -3.22
CA THR A 260 15.53 -13.42 -4.48
C THR A 260 14.48 -13.95 -5.46
N GLY A 261 14.50 -13.44 -6.69
CA GLY A 261 13.53 -13.80 -7.74
C GLY A 261 12.16 -13.11 -7.60
N GLY A 262 11.89 -12.46 -6.47
CA GLY A 262 10.71 -11.65 -6.23
C GLY A 262 10.80 -10.23 -6.81
N THR A 263 9.84 -9.41 -6.43
CA THR A 263 9.78 -7.97 -6.79
C THR A 263 9.72 -7.14 -5.53
N ARG A 264 10.23 -5.90 -5.56
CA ARG A 264 10.07 -4.97 -4.43
C ARG A 264 8.59 -4.69 -4.20
N VAL A 265 8.12 -4.96 -2.98
CA VAL A 265 6.77 -4.65 -2.52
C VAL A 265 6.86 -3.66 -1.37
N GLU A 266 6.08 -2.59 -1.47
CA GLU A 266 6.01 -1.55 -0.46
C GLU A 266 4.76 -1.76 0.40
N ILE A 267 4.96 -2.00 1.70
CA ILE A 267 3.88 -2.05 2.69
C ILE A 267 3.71 -0.64 3.25
N LYS A 268 2.69 0.06 2.77
CA LYS A 268 2.44 1.46 3.12
C LYS A 268 1.73 1.63 4.47
N GLY A 269 2.03 2.72 5.16
CA GLY A 269 1.26 3.20 6.31
C GLY A 269 1.35 2.31 7.54
N VAL A 270 2.47 1.62 7.76
CA VAL A 270 2.71 0.85 8.99
C VAL A 270 2.72 1.83 10.17
N GLN A 271 1.76 1.65 11.09
CA GLN A 271 1.54 2.57 12.21
C GLN A 271 2.49 2.29 13.38
N HIS A 272 2.83 1.03 13.59
CA HIS A 272 3.65 0.58 14.71
C HIS A 272 4.86 -0.19 14.21
N ILE A 273 6.05 0.27 14.60
CA ILE A 273 7.32 -0.40 14.28
C ILE A 273 7.34 -1.85 14.79
N SER A 274 6.62 -2.17 15.88
CA SER A 274 6.49 -3.54 16.39
C SER A 274 5.76 -4.49 15.45
N TRP A 275 5.04 -3.98 14.44
CA TRP A 275 4.39 -4.81 13.42
C TRP A 275 5.31 -5.14 12.26
N ILE A 276 6.39 -4.37 12.05
CA ILE A 276 7.34 -4.55 10.94
C ILE A 276 7.87 -5.99 10.87
N PRO A 277 8.28 -6.64 11.98
CA PRO A 277 8.83 -7.99 11.89
C PRO A 277 7.84 -9.01 11.30
N GLU A 278 6.59 -8.95 11.74
CA GLU A 278 5.55 -9.88 11.31
C GLU A 278 5.07 -9.58 9.88
N LEU A 279 4.90 -8.30 9.54
CA LEU A 279 4.48 -7.88 8.19
C LEU A 279 5.51 -8.27 7.13
N THR A 280 6.80 -8.00 7.40
CA THR A 280 7.87 -8.29 6.45
C THR A 280 8.18 -9.78 6.34
N HIS A 281 8.04 -10.54 7.44
CA HIS A 281 8.10 -12.01 7.41
C HIS A 281 6.99 -12.59 6.51
N ASN A 282 5.74 -12.17 6.73
CA ASN A 282 4.61 -12.64 5.93
C ASN A 282 4.76 -12.25 4.45
N GLU A 283 5.22 -11.03 4.16
CA GLU A 283 5.48 -10.59 2.78
C GLU A 283 6.56 -11.42 2.09
N ALA A 284 7.64 -11.77 2.80
CA ALA A 284 8.70 -12.62 2.24
C ALA A 284 8.16 -13.99 1.82
N PHE A 285 7.36 -14.63 2.68
CA PHE A 285 6.73 -15.91 2.36
C PHE A 285 5.63 -15.80 1.30
N ARG A 286 4.89 -14.69 1.27
CA ARG A 286 3.91 -14.39 0.21
C ARG A 286 4.59 -14.31 -1.15
N GLN A 287 5.73 -13.61 -1.25
CA GLN A 287 6.51 -13.58 -2.49
C GLN A 287 7.01 -14.98 -2.88
N LYS A 288 7.52 -15.76 -1.92
CA LYS A 288 7.95 -17.15 -2.18
C LYS A 288 6.80 -18.00 -2.71
N ALA A 289 5.63 -17.90 -2.09
CA ALA A 289 4.42 -18.58 -2.56
C ALA A 289 4.03 -18.20 -3.98
N LEU A 290 4.10 -16.91 -4.34
CA LEU A 290 3.81 -16.45 -5.70
C LEU A 290 4.84 -16.95 -6.72
N LEU A 291 6.11 -17.12 -6.33
CA LEU A 291 7.12 -17.75 -7.18
C LEU A 291 6.82 -19.25 -7.40
N GLU A 292 6.38 -19.96 -6.37
CA GLU A 292 5.95 -21.36 -6.53
C GLU A 292 4.70 -21.48 -7.39
N ILE A 293 3.71 -20.59 -7.22
CA ILE A 293 2.53 -20.53 -8.08
C ILE A 293 2.94 -20.27 -9.54
N LYS A 294 3.86 -19.33 -9.77
CA LYS A 294 4.41 -19.07 -11.11
C LYS A 294 5.06 -20.33 -11.69
N ASN A 295 5.83 -21.08 -10.90
CA ASN A 295 6.44 -22.33 -11.34
C ASN A 295 5.39 -23.38 -11.71
N VAL A 296 4.33 -23.54 -10.91
CA VAL A 296 3.19 -24.43 -11.21
C VAL A 296 2.51 -24.01 -12.50
N LEU A 297 2.17 -22.73 -12.66
CA LEU A 297 1.50 -22.22 -13.84
C LEU A 297 2.35 -22.34 -15.11
N CYS A 298 3.67 -22.11 -15.04
CA CYS A 298 4.55 -22.30 -16.19
C CYS A 298 4.67 -23.76 -16.63
N LYS A 299 4.49 -24.73 -15.71
CA LYS A 299 4.41 -26.15 -16.05
C LYS A 299 3.06 -26.52 -16.67
N THR A 300 1.97 -26.00 -16.12
CA THR A 300 0.60 -26.30 -16.59
C THR A 300 0.24 -25.57 -17.88
N VAL A 301 0.78 -24.37 -18.08
CA VAL A 301 0.55 -23.49 -19.23
C VAL A 301 1.90 -23.05 -19.81
N PRO A 302 2.57 -23.91 -20.61
CA PRO A 302 3.91 -23.62 -21.12
C PRO A 302 3.96 -22.45 -22.11
N ASP A 303 2.93 -22.33 -22.97
CA ASP A 303 2.80 -21.23 -23.93
C ASP A 303 1.80 -20.18 -23.42
N LYS A 304 2.35 -19.13 -22.80
CA LYS A 304 1.58 -18.00 -22.26
C LYS A 304 0.77 -17.27 -23.34
N ASN A 305 1.21 -17.27 -24.60
CA ASN A 305 0.52 -16.57 -25.67
C ASN A 305 -0.75 -17.30 -26.13
N ARG A 306 -0.84 -18.61 -25.86
CA ARG A 306 -2.04 -19.41 -26.13
C ARG A 306 -3.04 -19.40 -24.98
N TRP A 307 -2.64 -18.92 -23.80
CA TRP A 307 -3.53 -18.85 -22.66
C TRP A 307 -4.61 -17.80 -22.88
N LYS A 308 -5.87 -18.20 -22.81
CA LYS A 308 -7.03 -17.33 -22.92
C LYS A 308 -8.02 -17.65 -21.82
N LEU A 309 -8.48 -16.63 -21.11
CA LEU A 309 -9.64 -16.74 -20.24
C LEU A 309 -10.92 -16.76 -21.08
N SER A 310 -11.99 -17.37 -20.56
CA SER A 310 -13.34 -17.21 -21.09
C SER A 310 -14.23 -16.54 -20.06
N ILE A 311 -15.13 -15.69 -20.55
CA ILE A 311 -16.05 -14.89 -19.73
C ILE A 311 -17.46 -15.20 -20.21
N ASN A 312 -18.32 -15.62 -19.30
CA ASN A 312 -19.72 -15.88 -19.59
C ASN A 312 -20.60 -15.23 -18.52
N ASP A 313 -21.66 -14.55 -18.92
CA ASP A 313 -22.65 -14.03 -17.97
C ASP A 313 -23.55 -15.18 -17.50
N ILE A 314 -23.76 -15.25 -16.18
CA ILE A 314 -24.62 -16.27 -15.57
C ILE A 314 -26.06 -15.75 -15.60
N SER A 315 -26.92 -16.46 -16.31
CA SER A 315 -28.36 -16.18 -16.33
C SER A 315 -28.96 -16.38 -14.94
N PRO A 316 -29.82 -15.46 -14.44
CA PRO A 316 -30.47 -15.60 -13.13
C PRO A 316 -31.25 -16.90 -12.94
N SER A 317 -31.72 -17.51 -14.03
CA SER A 317 -32.42 -18.81 -14.04
C SER A 317 -31.56 -19.99 -13.61
N LEU A 318 -30.23 -19.88 -13.70
CA LEU A 318 -29.27 -20.91 -13.28
C LEU A 318 -28.96 -20.85 -11.78
N LEU A 319 -29.43 -19.80 -11.10
CA LEU A 319 -29.25 -19.65 -9.65
C LEU A 319 -30.35 -20.44 -8.93
N ASN A 320 -29.99 -21.59 -8.36
CA ASN A 320 -30.85 -22.41 -7.50
C ASN A 320 -30.65 -22.06 -6.01
N ASP A 321 -31.33 -22.74 -5.08
CA ASP A 321 -31.27 -22.40 -3.65
C ASP A 321 -29.90 -22.65 -3.00
N SER A 322 -29.04 -23.50 -3.59
CA SER A 322 -27.64 -23.63 -3.16
C SER A 322 -26.78 -22.42 -3.52
N LEU A 323 -27.28 -21.52 -4.38
CA LEU A 323 -26.69 -20.24 -4.79
C LEU A 323 -27.32 -19.02 -4.08
N ALA A 324 -27.91 -19.20 -2.90
CA ALA A 324 -28.67 -18.16 -2.20
C ALA A 324 -27.96 -16.77 -2.07
N PRO A 325 -26.65 -16.68 -1.78
CA PRO A 325 -25.94 -15.40 -1.75
C PRO A 325 -25.96 -14.67 -3.11
N LEU A 326 -25.87 -15.42 -4.22
CA LEU A 326 -25.93 -14.90 -5.58
C LEU A 326 -27.36 -14.57 -6.02
N LYS A 327 -28.38 -15.30 -5.53
CA LYS A 327 -29.80 -14.96 -5.76
C LYS A 327 -30.16 -13.57 -5.23
N ASN A 328 -29.68 -13.22 -4.03
CA ASN A 328 -29.96 -11.89 -3.46
C ASN A 328 -29.31 -10.77 -4.30
N ILE A 329 -28.11 -11.00 -4.83
CA ILE A 329 -27.42 -10.06 -5.72
C ILE A 329 -28.15 -9.93 -7.07
N ALA A 330 -28.65 -11.04 -7.64
CA ALA A 330 -29.42 -11.02 -8.87
C ALA A 330 -30.75 -10.25 -8.73
N ARG A 331 -31.37 -10.26 -7.54
CA ARG A 331 -32.57 -9.45 -7.25
C ARG A 331 -32.31 -7.94 -7.29
N GLU A 332 -31.07 -7.52 -7.09
CA GLU A 332 -30.63 -6.12 -7.21
C GLU A 332 -30.31 -5.71 -8.66
N GLN A 333 -30.73 -6.50 -9.67
CA GLN A 333 -30.44 -6.28 -11.11
C GLN A 333 -28.95 -6.19 -11.44
N LYS A 334 -28.07 -6.74 -10.59
CA LYS A 334 -26.63 -6.78 -10.82
C LYS A 334 -26.26 -7.92 -11.76
N ARG A 335 -25.31 -7.66 -12.66
CA ARG A 335 -24.78 -8.67 -13.58
C ARG A 335 -23.85 -9.62 -12.82
N ILE A 336 -24.06 -10.93 -12.98
CA ILE A 336 -23.18 -11.97 -12.46
C ILE A 336 -22.41 -12.55 -13.63
N THR A 337 -21.09 -12.56 -13.53
CA THR A 337 -20.21 -13.02 -14.60
C THR A 337 -19.29 -14.12 -14.07
N ALA A 338 -19.24 -15.25 -14.76
CA ALA A 338 -18.26 -16.30 -14.54
C ALA A 338 -17.02 -16.07 -15.40
N VAL A 339 -15.85 -16.28 -14.79
CA VAL A 339 -14.55 -16.20 -15.47
C VAL A 339 -13.85 -17.55 -15.31
N ASN A 340 -13.62 -18.22 -16.43
CA ASN A 340 -12.84 -19.45 -16.45
C ASN A 340 -11.36 -19.12 -16.63
N LEU A 341 -10.52 -19.70 -15.77
CA LEU A 341 -9.07 -19.56 -15.78
C LEU A 341 -8.43 -20.92 -16.09
N PRO A 342 -8.21 -21.26 -17.39
CA PRO A 342 -7.65 -22.55 -17.76
C PRO A 342 -6.28 -22.78 -17.10
N GLY A 343 -6.07 -23.96 -16.52
CA GLY A 343 -4.81 -24.32 -15.85
C GLY A 343 -4.66 -23.83 -14.40
N PHE A 344 -5.65 -23.13 -13.84
CA PHE A 344 -5.61 -22.64 -12.45
C PHE A 344 -6.17 -23.63 -11.42
N LYS A 345 -6.47 -24.87 -11.81
CA LYS A 345 -6.85 -25.92 -10.85
C LYS A 345 -5.72 -26.13 -9.84
N SER A 346 -6.04 -26.22 -8.56
CA SER A 346 -5.17 -26.25 -7.38
C SER A 346 -4.36 -24.98 -7.11
N VAL A 347 -4.56 -23.91 -7.90
CA VAL A 347 -3.85 -22.64 -7.72
C VAL A 347 -4.66 -21.66 -6.88
N LEU A 348 -6.00 -21.66 -6.96
CA LEU A 348 -6.82 -20.67 -6.27
C LEU A 348 -6.81 -20.85 -4.73
N SER A 349 -6.73 -22.09 -4.27
CA SER A 349 -6.54 -22.44 -2.84
C SER A 349 -5.07 -22.55 -2.41
N PHE A 350 -4.13 -22.19 -3.27
CA PHE A 350 -2.71 -22.24 -2.96
C PHE A 350 -2.37 -21.24 -1.85
N PHE A 351 -1.70 -21.70 -0.79
CA PHE A 351 -1.26 -20.89 0.34
C PHE A 351 -0.41 -19.71 -0.12
N THR A 352 -0.76 -18.48 0.27
CA THR A 352 0.11 -17.31 0.07
C THR A 352 0.69 -16.84 1.39
N GLN A 353 -0.16 -16.66 2.40
CA GLN A 353 0.22 -16.21 3.74
C GLN A 353 -0.79 -16.75 4.77
N PRO A 354 -0.52 -16.66 6.08
CA PRO A 354 -1.45 -17.14 7.10
C PRO A 354 -2.88 -16.60 6.90
N GLY A 355 -3.84 -17.52 6.81
CA GLY A 355 -5.25 -17.21 6.59
C GLY A 355 -5.62 -16.68 5.21
N LYS A 356 -4.70 -16.71 4.22
CA LYS A 356 -4.94 -16.25 2.85
C LYS A 356 -4.42 -17.22 1.80
N MET A 357 -5.13 -17.27 0.68
CA MET A 357 -4.80 -18.05 -0.49
C MET A 357 -4.72 -17.16 -1.74
N PHE A 358 -4.27 -17.72 -2.86
CA PHE A 358 -4.13 -16.96 -4.10
C PHE A 358 -5.46 -16.35 -4.60
N GLY A 359 -6.61 -16.99 -4.31
CA GLY A 359 -7.93 -16.41 -4.58
C GLY A 359 -8.15 -15.05 -3.89
N ASP A 360 -7.59 -14.84 -2.70
CA ASP A 360 -7.68 -13.57 -1.98
C ASP A 360 -6.91 -12.44 -2.71
N GLU A 361 -5.80 -12.77 -3.38
CA GLU A 361 -5.02 -11.80 -4.18
C GLU A 361 -5.85 -11.25 -5.34
N ILE A 362 -6.62 -12.12 -6.00
CA ILE A 362 -7.55 -11.73 -7.07
C ILE A 362 -8.70 -10.89 -6.50
N SER A 363 -9.31 -11.32 -5.38
CA SER A 363 -10.38 -10.58 -4.70
C SER A 363 -9.91 -9.17 -4.28
N GLY A 364 -8.69 -9.04 -3.78
CA GLY A 364 -8.08 -7.76 -3.43
C GLY A 364 -7.96 -6.82 -4.63
N ARG A 365 -7.51 -7.33 -5.78
CA ARG A 365 -7.45 -6.56 -7.03
C ARG A 365 -8.83 -6.14 -7.54
N ILE A 366 -9.84 -7.01 -7.45
CA ILE A 366 -11.22 -6.68 -7.82
C ILE A 366 -11.75 -5.53 -6.96
N LYS A 367 -11.49 -5.57 -5.65
CA LYS A 367 -11.91 -4.51 -4.72
C LYS A 367 -11.38 -3.14 -5.14
N VAL A 368 -10.09 -3.07 -5.48
CA VAL A 368 -9.44 -1.79 -5.81
C VAL A 368 -9.81 -1.32 -7.22
N ILE A 369 -9.73 -2.20 -8.22
CA ILE A 369 -9.86 -1.81 -9.63
C ILE A 369 -11.33 -1.58 -10.02
N ALA A 370 -12.23 -2.45 -9.56
CA ALA A 370 -13.65 -2.39 -9.88
C ALA A 370 -14.46 -1.65 -8.80
N CYS A 371 -13.83 -1.21 -7.71
CA CYS A 371 -14.50 -0.60 -6.56
C CYS A 371 -15.61 -1.50 -5.95
N LEU A 372 -15.45 -2.82 -6.00
CA LEU A 372 -16.41 -3.81 -5.48
C LEU A 372 -16.00 -4.34 -4.10
N ASN A 373 -16.73 -3.94 -3.06
CA ASN A 373 -16.50 -4.41 -1.69
C ASN A 373 -16.78 -5.90 -1.53
N GLN A 374 -16.08 -6.54 -0.60
CA GLN A 374 -16.25 -7.96 -0.32
C GLN A 374 -17.61 -8.25 0.35
N PRO A 375 -18.23 -9.42 0.09
CA PRO A 375 -17.79 -10.45 -0.88
C PRO A 375 -17.95 -9.97 -2.33
N ASN A 376 -16.86 -10.02 -3.11
CA ASN A 376 -16.80 -9.50 -4.49
C ASN A 376 -16.48 -10.57 -5.55
N MET A 377 -16.15 -11.79 -5.11
CA MET A 377 -15.80 -12.91 -5.96
C MET A 377 -16.06 -14.20 -5.19
N TYR A 378 -16.50 -15.23 -5.89
CA TYR A 378 -16.49 -16.62 -5.45
C TYR A 378 -15.65 -17.46 -6.40
N HIS A 379 -15.00 -18.51 -5.94
CA HIS A 379 -14.17 -19.37 -6.79
C HIS A 379 -14.26 -20.86 -6.44
N SER A 380 -13.84 -21.71 -7.38
CA SER A 380 -14.01 -23.17 -7.34
C SER A 380 -13.20 -23.91 -6.26
N GLU A 381 -12.46 -23.18 -5.43
CA GLU A 381 -11.58 -23.76 -4.42
C GLU A 381 -11.70 -23.02 -3.07
N MET A 382 -12.85 -22.39 -2.82
CA MET A 382 -13.14 -21.84 -1.50
C MET A 382 -13.48 -22.98 -0.52
N VAL A 383 -12.96 -22.91 0.71
CA VAL A 383 -13.16 -23.94 1.74
C VAL A 383 -14.61 -24.01 2.22
N ASP A 384 -15.25 -22.84 2.39
CA ASP A 384 -16.59 -22.73 3.00
C ASP A 384 -17.72 -22.51 1.98
N PHE A 385 -17.51 -22.83 0.70
CA PHE A 385 -18.50 -22.51 -0.33
C PHE A 385 -19.39 -23.69 -0.72
N PRO A 386 -20.73 -23.57 -0.58
CA PRO A 386 -21.68 -24.68 -0.70
C PRO A 386 -22.01 -25.07 -2.16
N LEU A 387 -21.21 -24.64 -3.14
CA LEU A 387 -21.50 -24.86 -4.55
C LEU A 387 -20.76 -26.05 -5.12
N SER A 388 -21.51 -26.97 -5.72
CA SER A 388 -20.96 -27.76 -6.81
C SER A 388 -20.78 -26.84 -8.03
N PHE A 389 -19.56 -26.33 -8.21
CA PHE A 389 -19.17 -25.63 -9.44
C PHE A 389 -19.32 -26.51 -10.69
N GLU A 390 -19.57 -27.83 -10.55
CA GLU A 390 -19.88 -28.70 -11.68
C GLU A 390 -21.18 -28.32 -12.38
N THR A 391 -22.21 -27.84 -11.65
CA THR A 391 -23.47 -27.37 -12.26
C THR A 391 -23.21 -26.15 -13.13
N ILE A 392 -22.49 -25.16 -12.59
CA ILE A 392 -22.11 -23.94 -13.32
C ILE A 392 -21.21 -24.29 -14.52
N ARG A 393 -20.26 -25.22 -14.35
CA ARG A 393 -19.34 -25.62 -15.43
C ARG A 393 -20.00 -26.40 -16.56
N ARG A 394 -21.14 -27.07 -16.33
CA ARG A 394 -21.89 -27.77 -17.38
C ARG A 394 -22.73 -26.83 -18.24
N GLU A 395 -23.07 -25.66 -17.71
CA GLU A 395 -23.95 -24.67 -18.35
C GLU A 395 -23.17 -23.49 -18.99
N LEU A 396 -21.85 -23.44 -18.78
CA LEU A 396 -20.91 -22.45 -19.31
C LEU A 396 -19.93 -23.10 -20.30
#